data_AF-A0A8K1YTR2-F1
#
_entry.id   AF-A0A8K1YTR2-F1
#
_cell.length_a   1.000
_cell.length_b   1.000
_cell.length_c   1.000
_cell.angle_alpha   90.00
_cell.angle_beta   90.00
_cell.angle_gamma   90.00
#
_symmetry.space_group_name_H-M   'P 1'
#
loop_
_entity.id
_entity.type
_entity.pdbx_description
1 polymer ?
#
loop_
_entity_poly.entity_id
_entity_poly.type
_entity_poly.pdbx_seq_one_letter_code
_entity_poly.pdbx_strand_id
1 'polypeptide(L)'
;MLSLLITLVLLCAGVHSQRNAASFTVNSDGSSVITSKLGIAHNDKNAISALISRSSTGALSKGLSLDNVNGNGLSVQHTSVPGFGTQLTGAGKLNLINNANHHLDANAFVTKNMPNIPEVKVPNFNTFGGNLDYMFKDKVGATLSAARTPFLERTDYSAMGKLNLFHSPTSSIDLNAGYSRSMSPHFNTNWQPSTSLTFNRFW
;
A
#
# COMPACT_ATOMS: atom_id res chain seq x y z
N MET A 1 8.77 24.44 -5.60
CA MET A 1 9.00 24.38 -7.06
C MET A 1 10.04 23.33 -7.48
N LEU A 2 11.00 22.95 -6.64
CA LEU A 2 11.92 21.83 -6.91
C LEU A 2 11.28 20.43 -6.82
N SER A 3 10.13 20.32 -6.13
CA SER A 3 9.38 19.07 -5.98
C SER A 3 8.64 18.62 -7.23
N LEU A 4 8.45 19.49 -8.22
CA LEU A 4 7.76 19.17 -9.48
C LEU A 4 8.70 18.59 -10.55
N LEU A 5 9.98 18.97 -10.50
CA LEU A 5 10.96 18.57 -11.53
C LEU A 5 11.40 17.11 -11.37
N ILE A 6 11.51 16.63 -10.13
CA ILE A 6 11.84 15.22 -9.86
C ILE A 6 10.64 14.31 -10.21
N THR A 7 9.41 14.84 -10.10
CA THR A 7 8.17 14.13 -10.49
C THR A 7 8.13 13.83 -11.98
N LEU A 8 8.66 14.71 -12.83
CA LEU A 8 8.62 14.51 -14.28
C LEU A 8 9.72 13.56 -14.77
N VAL A 9 10.89 13.55 -14.12
CA VAL A 9 12.03 12.73 -14.55
C VAL A 9 11.81 11.23 -14.27
N LEU A 10 11.11 10.88 -13.17
CA LEU A 10 10.80 9.48 -12.85
C LEU A 10 9.64 8.89 -13.69
N LEU A 11 8.88 9.74 -14.38
CA LEU A 11 7.74 9.35 -15.23
C LEU A 11 8.13 9.06 -16.70
N CYS A 12 9.38 9.37 -17.09
CA CYS A 12 9.84 9.31 -18.48
C CYS A 12 10.80 8.15 -18.82
N ALA A 13 11.20 7.33 -17.85
CA ALA A 13 12.09 6.19 -18.11
C ALA A 13 11.27 4.97 -18.58
N GLY A 14 11.05 4.88 -19.89
CA GLY A 14 10.36 3.75 -20.52
C GLY A 14 11.25 2.53 -20.68
N VAL A 15 10.88 1.40 -20.05
CA VAL A 15 11.43 0.08 -20.38
C VAL A 15 10.32 -0.96 -20.24
N HIS A 16 9.77 -1.42 -21.38
CA HIS A 16 8.69 -2.41 -21.52
C HIS A 16 8.83 -3.62 -20.58
N SER A 17 8.16 -3.55 -19.42
CA SER A 17 7.77 -4.68 -18.58
C SER A 17 6.85 -4.16 -17.48
N GLN A 18 5.72 -4.81 -17.16
CA GLN A 18 4.85 -4.44 -16.01
C GLN A 18 5.54 -4.52 -14.62
N ARG A 19 6.87 -4.53 -14.57
CA ARG A 19 7.73 -4.70 -13.41
C ARG A 19 8.09 -3.40 -12.74
N ASN A 20 8.01 -2.30 -13.48
CA ASN A 20 8.16 -0.98 -12.93
C ASN A 20 6.82 -0.27 -12.93
N ALA A 21 6.53 0.38 -11.82
CA ALA A 21 5.31 1.13 -11.67
C ALA A 21 5.57 2.34 -10.79
N ALA A 22 4.86 3.43 -11.05
CA ALA A 22 4.64 4.44 -10.03
C ALA A 22 3.15 4.61 -9.79
N SER A 23 2.81 4.89 -8.54
CA SER A 23 1.47 5.27 -8.15
C SER A 23 1.50 6.58 -7.38
N PHE A 24 0.46 7.37 -7.59
CA PHE A 24 0.17 8.55 -6.79
C PHE A 24 -1.23 8.38 -6.23
N THR A 25 -1.35 8.36 -4.91
CA THR A 25 -2.62 8.25 -4.19
C THR A 25 -2.88 9.51 -3.42
N VAL A 26 -4.09 10.04 -3.53
CA VAL A 26 -4.61 11.13 -2.69
C VAL A 26 -5.78 10.59 -1.89
N ASN A 27 -5.77 10.84 -0.59
CA ASN A 27 -6.82 10.40 0.33
C ASN A 27 -7.71 11.58 0.73
N SER A 28 -8.92 11.29 1.18
CA SER A 28 -9.92 12.27 1.64
C SER A 28 -9.47 13.06 2.87
N ASP A 29 -8.50 12.55 3.63
CA ASP A 29 -7.91 13.22 4.79
C ASP A 29 -6.85 14.27 4.40
N GLY A 30 -6.62 14.50 3.10
CA GLY A 30 -5.62 15.42 2.57
C GLY A 30 -4.20 14.84 2.51
N SER A 31 -3.99 13.61 2.98
CA SER A 31 -2.73 12.91 2.81
C SER A 31 -2.57 12.44 1.36
N SER A 32 -1.32 12.39 0.89
CA SER A 32 -0.99 11.79 -0.39
C SER A 32 0.26 10.93 -0.27
N VAL A 33 0.37 9.94 -1.14
CA VAL A 33 1.49 9.00 -1.17
C VAL A 33 1.91 8.79 -2.61
N ILE A 34 3.20 8.97 -2.88
CA ILE A 34 3.83 8.54 -4.12
C ILE A 34 4.56 7.23 -3.81
N THR A 35 4.30 6.19 -4.60
CA THR A 35 5.02 4.92 -4.52
C THR A 35 5.67 4.63 -5.86
N SER A 36 6.90 4.14 -5.85
CA SER A 36 7.58 3.60 -7.03
C SER A 36 8.07 2.19 -6.75
N LYS A 37 7.91 1.35 -7.75
CA LYS A 37 8.41 -0.02 -7.83
C LYS A 37 9.36 -0.10 -9.00
N LEU A 38 10.58 -0.57 -8.76
CA LEU A 38 11.63 -0.69 -9.78
C LEU A 38 12.16 -2.12 -9.80
N GLY A 39 12.00 -2.83 -10.91
CA GLY A 39 12.55 -4.18 -11.08
C GLY A 39 14.08 -4.17 -11.01
N ILE A 40 14.64 -5.05 -10.18
CA ILE A 40 16.08 -5.22 -10.00
C ILE A 40 16.56 -6.48 -10.72
N ALA A 41 15.86 -7.60 -10.51
CA ALA A 41 16.22 -8.89 -11.06
C ALA A 41 14.96 -9.72 -11.31
N HIS A 42 15.04 -10.67 -12.23
CA HIS A 42 13.93 -11.57 -12.49
C HIS A 42 14.40 -12.91 -13.06
N ASN A 43 13.50 -13.89 -13.01
CA ASN A 43 13.53 -15.09 -13.82
C ASN A 43 12.12 -15.34 -14.39
N ASP A 44 11.90 -16.52 -14.97
CA ASP A 44 10.62 -16.87 -15.61
C ASP A 44 9.44 -16.97 -14.63
N LYS A 45 9.72 -17.08 -13.33
CA LYS A 45 8.71 -17.33 -12.29
C LYS A 45 8.63 -16.23 -11.25
N ASN A 46 9.69 -15.46 -11.02
CA ASN A 46 9.81 -14.51 -9.92
C ASN A 46 10.52 -13.23 -10.39
N ALA A 47 10.10 -12.10 -9.83
CA ALA A 47 10.74 -10.81 -10.02
C ALA A 47 11.03 -10.18 -8.65
N ILE A 48 12.24 -9.64 -8.49
CA ILE A 48 12.64 -8.83 -7.35
C ILE A 48 12.60 -7.37 -7.77
N SER A 49 11.91 -6.54 -6.99
CA SER A 49 11.80 -5.10 -7.21
C SER A 49 12.11 -4.30 -5.95
N ALA A 50 12.80 -3.17 -6.09
CA ALA A 50 12.87 -2.13 -5.07
C ALA A 50 11.52 -1.42 -4.94
N LEU A 51 11.12 -1.13 -3.71
CA LEU A 51 9.97 -0.32 -3.36
C LEU A 51 10.46 0.97 -2.70
N ILE A 52 9.96 2.10 -3.15
CA ILE A 52 10.20 3.39 -2.50
C ILE A 52 8.85 4.11 -2.42
N SER A 53 8.51 4.64 -1.25
CA SER A 53 7.32 5.48 -1.13
C SER A 53 7.58 6.70 -0.29
N ARG A 54 6.88 7.79 -0.60
CA ARG A 54 6.94 9.04 0.13
C ARG A 54 5.53 9.57 0.35
N SER A 55 5.19 9.83 1.60
CA SER A 55 3.94 10.47 1.98
C SER A 55 4.10 12.00 2.09
N SER A 56 3.01 12.74 1.88
CA SER A 56 2.91 14.17 2.16
C SER A 56 3.15 14.50 3.63
N THR A 57 2.96 13.54 4.54
CA THR A 57 3.31 13.66 5.97
C THR A 57 4.82 13.65 6.23
N GLY A 58 5.63 13.41 5.18
CA GLY A 58 7.08 13.32 5.28
C GLY A 58 7.61 11.90 5.53
N ALA A 59 6.72 10.91 5.73
CA ALA A 59 7.14 9.51 5.85
C ALA A 59 7.82 9.03 4.56
N LEU A 60 8.97 8.37 4.71
CA LEU A 60 9.76 7.79 3.62
C LEU A 60 9.92 6.29 3.84
N SER A 61 9.43 5.48 2.90
CA SER A 61 9.59 4.03 2.92
C SER A 61 10.55 3.58 1.84
N LYS A 62 11.33 2.55 2.15
CA LYS A 62 12.24 1.86 1.23
C LYS A 62 12.16 0.37 1.50
N GLY A 63 12.15 -0.45 0.47
CA GLY A 63 11.99 -1.88 0.65
C GLY A 63 12.31 -2.69 -0.60
N LEU A 64 12.09 -3.99 -0.47
CA LEU A 64 12.20 -4.96 -1.54
C LEU A 64 10.90 -5.75 -1.60
N SER A 65 10.51 -6.11 -2.82
CA SER A 65 9.42 -7.03 -3.11
C SER A 65 9.93 -8.16 -3.97
N LEU A 66 9.37 -9.33 -3.75
CA LEU A 66 9.51 -10.54 -4.55
C LEU A 66 8.11 -10.90 -5.02
N ASP A 67 7.85 -10.80 -6.31
CA ASP A 67 6.57 -11.17 -6.90
C ASP A 67 6.73 -12.43 -7.74
N ASN A 68 5.72 -13.29 -7.72
CA ASN A 68 5.67 -14.52 -8.49
C ASN A 68 4.63 -14.38 -9.62
N VAL A 69 4.87 -15.04 -10.75
CA VAL A 69 3.94 -15.07 -11.91
C VAL A 69 2.55 -15.59 -11.57
N ASN A 70 2.41 -16.39 -10.51
CA ASN A 70 1.12 -16.88 -10.02
C ASN A 70 0.34 -15.82 -9.20
N GLY A 71 0.83 -14.58 -9.09
CA GLY A 71 0.17 -13.49 -8.35
C GLY A 71 0.50 -13.44 -6.86
N ASN A 72 1.31 -14.37 -6.36
CA ASN A 72 1.83 -14.35 -4.99
C ASN A 72 2.97 -13.34 -4.86
N GLY A 73 3.14 -12.75 -3.69
CA GLY A 73 4.21 -11.80 -3.43
C GLY A 73 4.65 -11.77 -1.99
N LEU A 74 5.89 -11.34 -1.76
CA LEU A 74 6.46 -11.06 -0.46
C LEU A 74 7.14 -9.70 -0.54
N SER A 75 7.02 -8.89 0.49
CA SER A 75 7.74 -7.62 0.57
C SER A 75 8.21 -7.31 1.97
N VAL A 76 9.32 -6.61 2.06
CA VAL A 76 9.87 -6.06 3.29
C VAL A 76 10.17 -4.59 3.06
N GLN A 77 9.68 -3.73 3.94
CA GLN A 77 9.75 -2.29 3.82
C GLN A 77 10.15 -1.67 5.15
N HIS A 78 11.13 -0.77 5.11
CA HIS A 78 11.52 0.08 6.22
C HIS A 78 10.96 1.49 5.97
N THR A 79 10.17 2.00 6.91
CA THR A 79 9.54 3.32 6.83
C THR A 79 10.08 4.21 7.94
N SER A 80 10.64 5.35 7.58
CA SER A 80 11.01 6.42 8.51
C SER A 80 9.89 7.44 8.56
N VAL A 81 9.30 7.63 9.75
CA VAL A 81 8.22 8.58 10.00
C VAL A 81 8.78 9.75 10.81
N PRO A 82 8.87 10.96 10.24
CA PRO A 82 9.35 12.14 10.97
C PRO A 82 8.54 12.38 12.25
N GLY A 83 9.23 12.65 13.35
CA GLY A 83 8.60 12.92 14.66
C GLY A 83 8.04 11.71 15.40
N PHE A 84 8.00 10.52 14.77
CA PHE A 84 7.52 9.29 15.42
C PHE A 84 8.64 8.26 15.60
N GLY A 85 9.41 7.97 14.54
CA GLY A 85 10.45 6.93 14.57
C GLY A 85 10.49 6.11 13.29
N THR A 86 10.86 4.83 13.42
CA THR A 86 10.95 3.91 12.28
C THR A 86 9.99 2.74 12.39
N GLN A 87 9.63 2.16 11.27
CA GLN A 87 8.75 1.01 11.16
C GLN A 87 9.40 -0.01 10.22
N LEU A 88 9.28 -1.29 10.54
CA LEU A 88 9.71 -2.39 9.67
C LEU A 88 8.49 -3.27 9.37
N THR A 89 8.06 -3.29 8.12
CA THR A 89 6.89 -4.02 7.64
C THR A 89 7.32 -5.20 6.79
N GLY A 90 6.88 -6.40 7.14
CA GLY A 90 6.87 -7.56 6.26
C GLY A 90 5.45 -7.83 5.80
N ALA A 91 5.23 -8.00 4.51
CA ALA A 91 3.92 -8.30 3.95
C ALA A 91 3.99 -9.47 2.95
N GLY A 92 2.95 -10.29 2.93
CA GLY A 92 2.75 -11.37 1.98
C GLY A 92 1.41 -11.22 1.27
N LYS A 93 1.41 -11.52 -0.02
CA LYS A 93 0.25 -11.54 -0.91
C LYS A 93 0.09 -12.96 -1.44
N LEU A 94 -1.12 -13.48 -1.38
CA LEU A 94 -1.52 -14.74 -1.99
C LEU A 94 -2.67 -14.50 -2.93
N ASN A 95 -2.55 -14.94 -4.17
CA ASN A 95 -3.67 -14.93 -5.10
C ASN A 95 -4.49 -16.21 -4.87
N LEU A 96 -5.75 -16.06 -4.45
CA LEU A 96 -6.67 -17.17 -4.19
C LEU A 96 -7.49 -17.54 -5.43
N ILE A 97 -7.90 -16.53 -6.19
CA ILE A 97 -8.66 -16.71 -7.43
C ILE A 97 -8.06 -15.78 -8.48
N ASN A 98 -7.73 -16.35 -9.64
CA ASN A 98 -7.31 -15.60 -10.82
C ASN A 98 -7.97 -16.23 -12.04
N ASN A 99 -9.05 -15.61 -12.50
CA ASN A 99 -9.74 -15.99 -13.71
C ASN A 99 -10.14 -14.72 -14.49
N ALA A 100 -10.50 -14.85 -15.76
CA ALA A 100 -10.78 -13.71 -16.65
C ALA A 100 -11.83 -12.70 -16.14
N ASN A 101 -12.67 -13.10 -15.18
CA ASN A 101 -13.70 -12.24 -14.59
C ASN A 101 -13.48 -11.95 -13.11
N HIS A 102 -12.73 -12.76 -12.39
CA HIS A 102 -12.67 -12.73 -10.92
C HIS A 102 -11.23 -12.82 -10.45
N HIS A 103 -10.83 -11.81 -9.68
CA HIS A 103 -9.55 -11.78 -9.00
C HIS A 103 -9.80 -11.64 -7.51
N LEU A 104 -9.31 -12.59 -6.72
CA LEU A 104 -9.37 -12.55 -5.26
C LEU A 104 -7.95 -12.73 -4.72
N ASP A 105 -7.47 -11.71 -4.01
CA ASP A 105 -6.19 -11.70 -3.34
C ASP A 105 -6.38 -11.65 -1.82
N ALA A 106 -5.56 -12.40 -1.10
CA ALA A 106 -5.43 -12.32 0.33
C ALA A 106 -4.05 -11.77 0.68
N ASN A 107 -4.01 -10.68 1.44
CA ASN A 107 -2.78 -10.08 1.90
C ASN A 107 -2.71 -10.15 3.43
N ALA A 108 -1.51 -10.34 3.95
CA ALA A 108 -1.21 -10.28 5.37
C ALA A 108 0.07 -9.48 5.59
N PHE A 109 0.15 -8.73 6.68
CA PHE A 109 1.33 -7.97 7.02
C PHE A 109 1.58 -7.94 8.52
N VAL A 110 2.84 -7.72 8.87
CA VAL A 110 3.31 -7.45 10.22
C VAL A 110 4.26 -6.26 10.17
N THR A 111 4.00 -5.26 11.01
CA THR A 111 4.76 -4.03 11.13
C THR A 111 5.30 -3.93 12.54
N LYS A 112 6.62 -3.92 12.69
CA LYS A 112 7.28 -3.59 13.95
C LYS A 112 7.51 -2.08 13.99
N ASN A 113 6.78 -1.41 14.87
CA ASN A 113 6.92 0.01 15.14
C ASN A 113 8.03 0.20 16.18
N MET A 114 8.97 1.09 15.87
CA MET A 114 10.08 1.48 16.73
C MET A 114 10.03 3.00 16.91
N PRO A 115 9.16 3.50 17.81
CA PRO A 115 9.08 4.92 18.08
C PRO A 115 10.40 5.43 18.68
N ASN A 116 10.87 6.58 18.21
CA ASN A 116 12.02 7.28 18.74
C ASN A 116 11.61 8.71 19.08
N ILE A 117 10.74 8.83 20.08
CA ILE A 117 10.26 10.11 20.60
C ILE A 117 11.10 10.42 21.84
N PRO A 118 11.95 11.47 21.83
CA PRO A 118 12.86 11.77 22.93
C PRO A 118 12.18 11.97 24.29
N GLU A 119 10.91 12.38 24.26
CA GLU A 119 10.13 12.79 25.44
C GLU A 119 9.32 11.64 26.06
N VAL A 120 9.04 10.56 25.32
CA VAL A 120 8.24 9.42 25.80
C VAL A 120 8.92 8.13 25.37
N LYS A 121 9.50 7.39 26.32
CA LYS A 121 10.04 6.04 26.08
C LYS A 121 8.89 5.06 25.76
N VAL A 122 8.42 5.07 24.52
CA VAL A 122 7.45 4.09 24.03
C VAL A 122 8.22 2.83 23.62
N PRO A 123 7.90 1.65 24.19
CA PRO A 123 8.55 0.41 23.79
C PRO A 123 8.17 0.04 22.35
N ASN A 124 9.02 -0.76 21.71
CA ASN A 124 8.73 -1.29 20.38
C ASN A 124 7.47 -2.16 20.44
N PHE A 125 6.57 -1.98 19.46
CA PHE A 125 5.34 -2.74 19.39
C PHE A 125 5.06 -3.22 17.98
N ASN A 126 4.33 -4.32 17.88
CA ASN A 126 3.96 -4.91 16.61
C ASN A 126 2.50 -4.57 16.27
N THR A 127 2.24 -4.34 15.00
CA THR A 127 0.92 -4.30 14.38
C THR A 127 0.88 -5.44 13.39
N PHE A 128 -0.18 -6.23 13.38
CA PHE A 128 -0.39 -7.24 12.35
C PHE A 128 -1.77 -7.04 11.76
N GLY A 129 -1.91 -7.34 10.48
CA GLY A 129 -3.17 -7.18 9.81
C GLY A 129 -3.21 -7.97 8.52
N GLY A 130 -4.35 -7.89 7.88
CA GLY A 130 -4.55 -8.48 6.58
C GLY A 130 -5.70 -7.82 5.87
N ASN A 131 -5.80 -8.10 4.58
CA ASN A 131 -6.90 -7.66 3.77
C ASN A 131 -7.26 -8.72 2.72
N LEU A 132 -8.50 -8.67 2.27
CA LEU A 132 -9.03 -9.44 1.16
C LEU A 132 -9.43 -8.43 0.09
N ASP A 133 -8.84 -8.57 -1.09
CA ASP A 133 -9.10 -7.74 -2.25
C ASP A 133 -9.82 -8.57 -3.30
N TYR A 134 -11.02 -8.14 -3.70
CA TYR A 134 -11.79 -8.75 -4.77
C TYR A 134 -11.99 -7.75 -5.91
N MET A 135 -11.76 -8.17 -7.15
CA MET A 135 -11.99 -7.39 -8.36
C MET A 135 -12.76 -8.23 -9.39
N PHE A 136 -13.82 -7.64 -9.94
CA PHE A 136 -14.59 -8.18 -11.05
C PHE A 136 -14.21 -7.47 -12.35
N LYS A 137 -13.70 -8.24 -13.32
CA LYS A 137 -13.28 -7.79 -14.65
C LYS A 137 -12.37 -6.57 -14.64
N ASP A 138 -11.50 -6.45 -13.63
CA ASP A 138 -10.60 -5.30 -13.41
C ASP A 138 -11.31 -3.93 -13.38
N LYS A 139 -12.62 -3.91 -13.12
CA LYS A 139 -13.44 -2.70 -13.13
C LYS A 139 -14.02 -2.34 -11.78
N VAL A 140 -14.70 -3.28 -11.15
CA VAL A 140 -15.42 -3.05 -9.89
C VAL A 140 -14.95 -4.05 -8.87
N GLY A 141 -14.64 -3.60 -7.67
CA GLY A 141 -14.13 -4.46 -6.62
C GLY A 141 -14.49 -3.99 -5.23
N ALA A 142 -14.02 -4.76 -4.26
CA ALA A 142 -14.15 -4.47 -2.87
C ALA A 142 -12.90 -4.95 -2.12
N THR A 143 -12.54 -4.23 -1.07
CA THR A 143 -11.46 -4.56 -0.16
C THR A 143 -11.99 -4.57 1.24
N LEU A 144 -11.74 -5.66 1.96
CA LEU A 144 -11.99 -5.76 3.39
C LEU A 144 -10.64 -5.85 4.09
N SER A 145 -10.38 -5.04 5.10
CA SER A 145 -9.15 -5.14 5.87
C SER A 145 -9.38 -5.05 7.37
N ALA A 146 -8.50 -5.71 8.10
CA ALA A 146 -8.44 -5.65 9.54
C ALA A 146 -6.97 -5.60 9.99
N ALA A 147 -6.65 -4.70 10.91
CA ALA A 147 -5.33 -4.59 11.50
C ALA A 147 -5.46 -4.44 13.01
N ARG A 148 -4.61 -5.12 13.76
CA ARG A 148 -4.58 -5.05 15.22
C ARG A 148 -3.19 -4.63 15.70
N THR A 149 -3.18 -3.66 16.60
CA THR A 149 -2.01 -3.20 17.32
C THR A 149 -2.21 -3.51 18.81
N PRO A 150 -1.77 -4.68 19.31
CA PRO A 150 -2.02 -5.12 20.67
C PRO A 150 -1.54 -4.14 21.73
N PHE A 151 -0.40 -3.47 21.50
CA PHE A 151 0.14 -2.48 22.43
C PHE A 151 -0.79 -1.29 22.68
N LEU A 152 -1.57 -0.89 21.67
CA LEU A 152 -2.56 0.18 21.78
C LEU A 152 -3.98 -0.36 22.04
N GLU A 153 -4.12 -1.69 22.16
CA GLU A 153 -5.39 -2.41 22.17
C GLU A 153 -6.33 -1.98 21.03
N ARG A 154 -5.73 -1.54 19.92
CA ARG A 154 -6.44 -0.92 18.79
C ARG A 154 -6.66 -1.94 17.70
N THR A 155 -7.88 -2.02 17.21
CA THR A 155 -8.26 -2.78 16.02
C THR A 155 -8.90 -1.85 15.00
N ASP A 156 -8.28 -1.77 13.84
CA ASP A 156 -8.74 -1.00 12.70
C ASP A 156 -9.42 -1.93 11.71
N TYR A 157 -10.64 -1.59 11.31
CA TYR A 157 -11.42 -2.27 10.28
C TYR A 157 -11.67 -1.30 9.14
N SER A 158 -11.63 -1.79 7.90
CA SER A 158 -12.15 -1.02 6.77
C SER A 158 -12.80 -1.90 5.73
N ALA A 159 -13.80 -1.32 5.09
CA ALA A 159 -14.51 -1.89 3.96
C ALA A 159 -14.56 -0.81 2.87
N MET A 160 -13.90 -1.08 1.75
CA MET A 160 -13.77 -0.14 0.64
C MET A 160 -14.32 -0.78 -0.64
N GLY A 161 -15.10 -0.04 -1.40
CA GLY A 161 -15.36 -0.31 -2.81
C GLY A 161 -14.24 0.24 -3.67
N LYS A 162 -13.90 -0.49 -4.73
CA LYS A 162 -12.91 -0.10 -5.74
C LYS A 162 -13.62 0.05 -7.08
N LEU A 163 -13.33 1.14 -7.79
CA LEU A 163 -13.83 1.38 -9.14
C LEU A 163 -12.66 1.87 -9.99
N ASN A 164 -12.27 1.06 -10.96
CA ASN A 164 -11.35 1.49 -11.99
C ASN A 164 -12.11 2.41 -12.95
N LEU A 165 -11.79 3.70 -12.90
CA LEU A 165 -12.36 4.73 -13.77
C LEU A 165 -11.74 4.69 -15.17
N PHE A 166 -10.46 4.29 -15.23
CA PHE A 166 -9.71 4.21 -16.47
C PHE A 166 -8.65 3.12 -16.38
N HIS A 167 -8.54 2.32 -17.43
CA HIS A 167 -7.51 1.30 -17.57
C HIS A 167 -6.92 1.33 -18.98
N SER A 168 -5.61 1.40 -19.05
CA SER A 168 -4.83 1.23 -20.27
C SER A 168 -3.60 0.35 -19.97
N PRO A 169 -2.92 -0.18 -21.00
CA PRO A 169 -1.72 -0.99 -20.79
C PRO A 169 -0.59 -0.29 -20.03
N THR A 170 -0.65 1.04 -19.96
CA THR A 170 0.43 1.89 -19.46
C THR A 170 0.00 2.74 -18.25
N SER A 171 -1.29 2.85 -17.95
CA SER A 171 -1.80 3.60 -16.80
C SER A 171 -3.18 3.15 -16.34
N SER A 172 -3.49 3.36 -15.07
CA SER A 172 -4.85 3.21 -14.52
C SER A 172 -5.21 4.37 -13.59
N ILE A 173 -6.52 4.63 -13.49
CA ILE A 173 -7.09 5.52 -12.49
C ILE A 173 -8.11 4.72 -11.70
N ASP A 174 -7.88 4.62 -10.40
CA ASP A 174 -8.68 3.84 -9.48
C ASP A 174 -9.29 4.78 -8.43
N LEU A 175 -10.60 4.77 -8.32
CA LEU A 175 -11.35 5.41 -7.25
C LEU A 175 -11.67 4.37 -6.19
N ASN A 176 -11.29 4.63 -4.95
CA ASN A 176 -11.68 3.81 -3.82
C ASN A 176 -12.55 4.65 -2.89
N ALA A 177 -13.63 4.06 -2.39
CA ALA A 177 -14.55 4.73 -1.48
C ALA A 177 -15.15 3.72 -0.51
N GLY A 178 -15.27 4.08 0.76
CA GLY A 178 -15.85 3.20 1.75
C GLY A 178 -15.83 3.77 3.14
N TYR A 179 -15.78 2.87 4.12
CA TYR A 179 -15.80 3.22 5.53
C TYR A 179 -14.68 2.52 6.27
N SER A 180 -14.08 3.22 7.24
CA SER A 180 -13.13 2.68 8.18
C SER A 180 -13.54 2.98 9.62
N ARG A 181 -13.12 2.14 10.55
CA ARG A 181 -13.41 2.27 11.97
C ARG A 181 -12.21 1.80 12.79
N SER A 182 -11.91 2.53 13.85
CA SER A 182 -10.85 2.21 14.79
C SER A 182 -11.45 1.98 16.17
N MET A 183 -11.24 0.80 16.73
CA MET A 183 -11.75 0.42 18.04
C MET A 183 -10.59 0.18 18.99
N SER A 184 -10.57 0.89 20.11
CA SER A 184 -9.71 0.58 21.27
C SER A 184 -10.51 0.80 22.57
N PRO A 185 -10.05 0.25 23.70
CA PRO A 185 -10.69 0.48 25.00
C PRO A 185 -10.69 1.95 25.45
N HIS A 186 -9.78 2.78 24.92
CA HIS A 186 -9.59 4.17 25.31
C HIS A 186 -10.22 5.17 24.31
N PHE A 187 -10.43 4.76 23.06
CA PHE A 187 -11.10 5.54 22.03
C PHE A 187 -11.79 4.61 21.03
N ASN A 188 -13.02 4.94 20.68
CA ASN A 188 -13.81 4.23 19.68
C ASN A 188 -14.31 5.25 18.66
N THR A 189 -13.87 5.13 17.41
CA THR A 189 -14.40 5.97 16.34
C THR A 189 -15.67 5.33 15.78
N ASN A 190 -16.62 6.17 15.34
CA ASN A 190 -17.70 5.72 14.47
C ASN A 190 -17.13 5.37 13.09
N TRP A 191 -17.93 4.72 12.24
CA TRP A 191 -17.55 4.51 10.84
C TRP A 191 -17.33 5.86 10.16
N GLN A 192 -16.10 6.10 9.73
CA GLN A 192 -15.70 7.31 9.04
C GLN A 192 -15.65 7.03 7.53
N PRO A 193 -16.23 7.90 6.70
CA PRO A 193 -16.08 7.78 5.26
C PRO A 193 -14.60 7.99 4.89
N SER A 194 -14.10 7.14 4.01
CA SER A 194 -12.76 7.23 3.45
C SER A 194 -12.85 7.10 1.95
N THR A 195 -12.26 8.06 1.23
CA THR A 195 -12.11 7.97 -0.22
C THR A 195 -10.66 8.18 -0.60
N SER A 196 -10.23 7.52 -1.66
CA SER A 196 -8.93 7.74 -2.25
C SER A 196 -8.98 7.65 -3.76
N LEU A 197 -8.16 8.47 -4.41
CA LEU A 197 -7.94 8.43 -5.84
C LEU A 197 -6.49 8.01 -6.08
N THR A 198 -6.31 6.92 -6.82
CA THR A 198 -4.99 6.40 -7.16
C THR A 198 -4.78 6.46 -8.67
N PHE A 199 -3.73 7.14 -9.08
CA PHE A 199 -3.21 7.09 -10.44
C PHE A 199 -2.02 6.13 -10.48
N ASN A 200 -2.08 5.11 -11.33
CA ASN A 200 -0.96 4.20 -11.58
C ASN A 200 -0.41 4.40 -12.98
N ARG A 201 0.91 4.29 -13.13
CA ARG A 201 1.62 4.32 -14.40
C ARG A 201 2.62 3.17 -14.42
N PHE A 202 2.58 2.38 -15.48
CA PHE A 202 3.36 1.16 -15.69
C PHE A 202 4.33 1.36 -16.86
N TRP A 203 5.57 0.88 -16.73
CA TRP A 203 6.58 0.96 -17.79
C TRP A 203 7.41 -0.31 -17.87
#